data_AF-A0A9E0H6A8-F1
#
_entry.id   AF-A0A9E0H6A8-F1
#
_cell.length_a   1.000
_cell.length_b   1.000
_cell.length_c   1.000
_cell.angle_alpha   90.00
_cell.angle_beta   90.00
_cell.angle_gamma   90.00
#
_symmetry.space_group_name_H-M   'P 1'
#
loop_
_entity.id
_entity.type
_entity.pdbx_description
1 polymer ?
#
loop_
_entity_poly.entity_id
_entity_poly.type
_entity_poly.pdbx_seq_one_letter_code
_entity_poly.pdbx_strand_id
1 'polypeptide(L)'
;MERTLLVVVALEAFLGRFLLKGIELPGTARYAPGKPVPPPAWYVALDYLALFLLYFATVLGVLTLVVGRLEAHRRRGAPAPVRLGGYLGGACVVALVVTAVGGMVNAGGPAWIMTAAIGGVALYAIAAPWLAGHERVTAIGLGLVAAPVLLYAVLALFTDRIWTEEELWSGAARASFGHRLALATALAALAAPLVLAPRPLSRAMVQLVPFVAATAVSALGMFMLFANLPTTIAAIERTFGFSVGARDALSGLALGPVRISWVHLGLFALSAMTWTIASCVVADSPARRRLGVGLGLVVAAGLGFAWPMNYVVVAAGLLAMVDAAPLVIAEERRGLSAVTPAIDDEAWLGFVSEVVARLRGAGGEVSAVSVRGDHGQISTVVITERHHVPVRLAITRVAGAVVSVDLVCGRESARVPAWTAVARGTHPAPPPLEPSFALDEPSFDRRFLCRGDRVAFSRAVDPELRAALARDVDGWLAGWDGDGVRHRVFPGCGAEIDQLLPLTALAEGRRPEVAAVDRVVARLELCARIAVGAGAAVEPTSESASESASEAVDP
;
A
#
# COMPACT_ATOMS: atom_id res chain seq x y z
N MET A 1 -17.62 -1.92 8.42
CA MET A 1 -17.50 -3.25 9.05
C MET A 1 -16.03 -3.67 9.16
N GLU A 2 -15.25 -3.47 8.10
CA GLU A 2 -13.84 -3.85 7.99
C GLU A 2 -12.94 -3.20 9.05
N ARG A 3 -13.16 -1.91 9.36
CA ARG A 3 -12.42 -1.20 10.43
C ARG A 3 -12.66 -1.85 11.80
N THR A 4 -13.91 -2.19 12.12
CA THR A 4 -14.28 -2.87 13.37
C THR A 4 -13.61 -4.24 13.46
N LEU A 5 -13.62 -5.01 12.37
CA LEU A 5 -13.02 -6.35 12.35
C LEU A 5 -11.49 -6.28 12.50
N LEU A 6 -10.84 -5.31 11.85
CA LEU A 6 -9.41 -5.03 12.03
C LEU A 6 -9.07 -4.65 13.48
N VAL A 7 -9.88 -3.79 14.10
CA VAL A 7 -9.68 -3.41 15.51
C VAL A 7 -9.86 -4.63 16.42
N VAL A 8 -10.87 -5.47 16.18
CA VAL A 8 -11.09 -6.72 16.95
C VAL A 8 -9.90 -7.67 16.82
N VAL A 9 -9.38 -7.85 15.61
CA VAL A 9 -8.21 -8.70 15.33
C VAL A 9 -6.94 -8.14 15.98
N ALA A 10 -6.72 -6.82 15.90
CA ALA A 10 -5.60 -6.16 16.57
C ALA A 10 -5.71 -6.26 18.09
N LEU A 11 -6.93 -6.13 18.64
CA LEU A 11 -7.21 -6.24 20.07
C LEU A 11 -6.98 -7.67 20.57
N GLU A 12 -7.40 -8.70 19.82
CA GLU A 12 -7.12 -10.11 20.13
C GLU A 12 -5.62 -10.38 20.11
N ALA A 13 -4.91 -9.95 19.06
CA ALA A 13 -3.47 -10.16 18.96
C ALA A 13 -2.73 -9.49 20.14
N PHE A 14 -3.17 -8.29 20.54
CA PHE A 14 -2.60 -7.56 21.68
C PHE A 14 -2.95 -8.21 23.03
N LEU A 15 -4.23 -8.44 23.33
CA LEU A 15 -4.69 -9.01 24.60
C LEU A 15 -4.26 -10.48 24.76
N GLY A 16 -4.56 -11.30 23.75
CA GLY A 16 -4.37 -12.74 23.76
C GLY A 16 -2.92 -13.16 23.69
N ARG A 17 -2.12 -12.52 22.82
CA ARG A 17 -0.75 -13.00 22.53
C ARG A 17 0.35 -12.20 23.21
N PHE A 18 0.15 -10.90 23.38
CA PHE A 18 1.14 -10.06 24.05
C PHE A 18 0.86 -9.90 25.55
N LEU A 19 -0.35 -9.48 25.92
CA LEU A 19 -0.66 -9.14 27.32
C LEU A 19 -0.76 -10.41 28.19
N LEU A 20 -1.68 -11.31 27.89
CA LEU A 20 -1.93 -12.51 28.70
C LEU A 20 -0.79 -13.51 28.66
N LYS A 21 -0.23 -13.73 27.47
CA LYS A 21 0.81 -14.74 27.26
C LYS A 21 2.21 -14.20 27.52
N GLY A 22 2.43 -12.89 27.43
CA GLY A 22 3.66 -12.23 27.87
C GLY A 22 3.74 -12.04 29.39
N ILE A 23 2.59 -11.93 30.08
CA ILE A 23 2.47 -11.91 31.54
C ILE A 23 2.30 -13.33 32.11
N GLU A 24 2.71 -14.39 31.40
CA GLU A 24 2.97 -15.68 32.06
C GLU A 24 4.08 -15.45 33.10
N LEU A 25 3.67 -15.07 34.32
CA LEU A 25 4.52 -14.70 35.43
C LEU A 25 5.49 -15.85 35.65
N PRO A 26 6.81 -15.62 35.55
CA PRO A 26 7.83 -16.61 35.89
C PRO A 26 7.70 -16.90 37.39
N GLY A 27 6.83 -17.83 37.73
CA GLY A 27 6.37 -18.06 39.10
C GLY A 27 5.07 -18.85 39.17
N THR A 28 4.12 -18.65 38.23
CA THR A 28 2.84 -19.40 38.26
C THR A 28 2.95 -20.87 37.86
N ALA A 29 4.00 -21.24 37.11
CA ALA A 29 4.34 -22.63 36.80
C ALA A 29 5.53 -23.19 37.61
N ARG A 30 6.13 -22.39 38.52
CA ARG A 30 7.13 -22.85 39.50
C ARG A 30 6.66 -22.58 40.92
N TYR A 31 5.40 -22.90 41.21
CA TYR A 31 4.95 -23.15 42.58
C TYR A 31 5.26 -24.60 42.93
N ALA A 32 5.62 -24.83 44.20
CA ALA A 32 6.05 -26.11 44.77
C ALA A 32 5.30 -27.34 44.22
N PRO A 33 5.98 -28.50 44.09
CA PRO A 33 5.35 -29.73 43.61
C PRO A 33 4.12 -30.07 44.46
N GLY A 34 2.94 -30.05 43.85
CA GLY A 34 1.74 -30.72 44.40
C GLY A 34 0.44 -29.94 44.53
N LYS A 35 0.37 -28.62 44.27
CA LYS A 35 -0.93 -27.91 44.23
C LYS A 35 -1.00 -26.85 43.12
N PRO A 36 -1.82 -27.03 42.07
CA PRO A 36 -2.07 -25.97 41.09
C PRO A 36 -2.85 -24.84 41.78
N VAL A 37 -2.19 -23.70 41.97
CA VAL A 37 -2.89 -22.47 42.37
C VAL A 37 -3.64 -21.97 41.14
N PRO A 38 -4.97 -21.77 41.22
CA PRO A 38 -5.73 -21.29 40.08
C PRO A 38 -5.24 -19.89 39.65
N PRO A 39 -5.17 -19.60 38.34
CA PRO A 39 -4.78 -18.28 37.86
C PRO A 39 -5.71 -17.18 38.43
N PRO A 40 -5.21 -15.94 38.61
CA PRO A 40 -6.04 -14.84 39.09
C PRO A 40 -7.28 -14.64 38.21
N ALA A 41 -8.42 -14.29 38.82
CA ALA A 41 -9.68 -14.14 38.09
C ALA A 41 -9.62 -13.12 36.93
N TRP A 42 -8.82 -12.05 37.06
CA TRP A 42 -8.61 -11.06 35.99
C TRP A 42 -7.89 -11.68 34.78
N TYR A 43 -6.95 -12.60 35.00
CA TYR A 43 -6.21 -13.30 33.94
C TYR A 43 -7.17 -14.20 33.17
N VAL A 44 -7.97 -14.97 33.90
CA VAL A 44 -8.99 -15.85 33.34
C VAL A 44 -10.03 -15.06 32.53
N ALA A 45 -10.49 -13.92 33.05
CA ALA A 45 -11.45 -13.06 32.34
C ALA A 45 -10.88 -12.50 31.03
N LEU A 46 -9.63 -12.05 31.04
CA LEU A 46 -8.94 -11.57 29.84
C LEU A 46 -8.73 -12.72 28.84
N ASP A 47 -8.37 -13.92 29.30
CA ASP A 47 -8.18 -15.10 28.43
C ASP A 47 -9.48 -15.53 27.74
N TYR A 48 -10.59 -15.56 28.49
CA TYR A 48 -11.91 -15.76 27.90
C TYR A 48 -12.30 -14.65 26.92
N LEU A 49 -11.95 -13.39 27.21
CA LEU A 49 -12.20 -12.28 26.29
C LEU A 49 -11.38 -12.44 25.00
N ALA A 50 -10.10 -12.80 25.09
CA ALA A 50 -9.25 -13.04 23.92
C ALA A 50 -9.78 -14.21 23.07
N LEU A 51 -10.13 -15.33 23.71
CA LEU A 51 -10.79 -16.47 23.05
C LEU A 51 -12.10 -16.03 22.38
N PHE A 52 -12.95 -15.28 23.08
CA PHE A 52 -14.20 -14.76 22.53
C PHE A 52 -13.95 -13.88 21.30
N LEU A 53 -12.98 -12.96 21.35
CA LEU A 53 -12.63 -12.09 20.23
C LEU A 53 -12.12 -12.90 19.03
N LEU A 54 -11.30 -13.93 19.26
CA LEU A 54 -10.82 -14.83 18.22
C LEU A 54 -11.99 -15.57 17.55
N TYR A 55 -12.88 -16.18 18.34
CA TYR A 55 -14.05 -16.89 17.82
C TYR A 55 -15.00 -15.94 17.09
N PHE A 56 -15.26 -14.77 17.66
CA PHE A 56 -16.12 -13.75 17.07
C PHE A 56 -15.54 -13.26 15.73
N ALA A 57 -14.25 -12.93 15.67
CA ALA A 57 -13.58 -12.55 14.43
C ALA A 57 -13.60 -13.66 13.38
N THR A 58 -13.45 -14.91 13.81
CA THR A 58 -13.48 -16.08 12.92
C THR A 58 -14.87 -16.28 12.32
N VAL A 59 -15.91 -16.31 13.17
CA VAL A 59 -17.30 -16.49 12.72
C VAL A 59 -17.71 -15.34 11.81
N LEU A 60 -17.40 -14.11 12.19
CA LEU A 60 -17.72 -12.93 11.38
C LEU A 60 -16.93 -12.94 10.06
N GLY A 61 -15.65 -13.33 10.09
CA GLY A 61 -14.81 -13.50 8.90
C GLY A 61 -15.38 -14.55 7.94
N VAL A 62 -15.69 -15.74 8.43
CA VAL A 62 -16.33 -16.80 7.63
C VAL A 62 -17.67 -16.35 7.09
N LEU A 63 -18.52 -15.71 7.89
CA LEU A 63 -19.83 -15.21 7.45
C LEU A 63 -19.68 -14.16 6.33
N THR A 64 -18.77 -13.20 6.49
CA THR A 64 -18.51 -12.18 5.47
C THR A 64 -17.97 -12.76 4.17
N LEU A 65 -17.16 -13.82 4.24
CA LEU A 65 -16.66 -14.53 3.07
C LEU A 65 -17.75 -15.32 2.37
N VAL A 66 -18.55 -16.06 3.12
CA VAL A 66 -19.66 -16.86 2.57
C VAL A 66 -20.68 -15.94 1.90
N VAL A 67 -21.10 -14.87 2.57
CA VAL A 67 -22.03 -13.88 2.02
C VAL A 67 -21.41 -13.16 0.81
N GLY A 68 -20.17 -12.69 0.93
CA GLY A 68 -19.45 -12.00 -0.13
C GLY A 68 -19.25 -12.85 -1.38
N ARG A 69 -18.97 -14.15 -1.21
CA ARG A 69 -18.85 -15.10 -2.33
C ARG A 69 -20.19 -15.45 -2.96
N LEU A 70 -21.23 -15.64 -2.17
CA LEU A 70 -22.59 -15.86 -2.69
C LEU A 70 -23.05 -14.66 -3.53
N GLU A 71 -22.77 -13.45 -3.08
CA GLU A 71 -23.07 -12.22 -3.84
C GLU A 71 -22.21 -12.06 -5.09
N ALA A 72 -20.90 -12.36 -5.01
CA ALA A 72 -20.00 -12.28 -6.16
C ALA A 72 -20.33 -13.32 -7.24
N HIS A 73 -20.72 -14.53 -6.83
CA HIS A 73 -21.13 -15.61 -7.73
C HIS A 73 -22.45 -15.30 -8.44
N ARG A 74 -23.37 -14.60 -7.77
CA ARG A 74 -24.60 -14.08 -8.38
C ARG A 74 -24.36 -12.96 -9.40
N ARG A 75 -23.24 -12.23 -9.31
CA ARG A 75 -22.98 -11.00 -10.08
C ARG A 75 -22.00 -11.15 -11.26
N ARG A 76 -21.33 -12.29 -11.48
CA ARG A 76 -20.28 -12.40 -12.52
C ARG A 76 -20.35 -13.67 -13.39
N GLY A 77 -20.26 -13.49 -14.70
CA GLY A 77 -19.86 -14.51 -15.67
C GLY A 77 -18.34 -14.72 -15.70
N ALA A 78 -17.77 -15.28 -14.64
CA ALA A 78 -16.31 -15.51 -14.56
C ALA A 78 -15.86 -16.61 -15.55
N PRO A 79 -14.62 -16.53 -16.07
CA PRO A 79 -14.05 -17.59 -16.91
C PRO A 79 -14.05 -18.94 -16.16
N ALA A 80 -14.26 -20.03 -16.89
CA ALA A 80 -14.39 -21.39 -16.35
C ALA A 80 -13.29 -21.81 -15.32
N PRO A 81 -11.99 -21.55 -15.52
CA PRO A 81 -10.95 -21.97 -14.57
C PRO A 81 -11.05 -21.27 -13.20
N VAL A 82 -11.47 -20.01 -13.17
CA VAL A 82 -11.65 -19.24 -11.92
C VAL A 82 -12.84 -19.77 -11.12
N ARG A 83 -13.91 -20.19 -11.82
CA ARG A 83 -15.08 -20.82 -11.18
C ARG A 83 -14.72 -22.17 -10.56
N LEU A 84 -13.98 -23.02 -11.28
CA LEU A 84 -13.53 -24.32 -10.78
C LEU A 84 -12.66 -24.16 -9.53
N GLY A 85 -11.67 -23.25 -9.56
CA GLY A 85 -10.84 -22.96 -8.40
C GLY A 85 -11.66 -22.44 -7.21
N GLY A 86 -12.65 -21.58 -7.46
CA GLY A 86 -13.56 -21.08 -6.42
C GLY A 86 -14.35 -22.19 -5.73
N TYR A 87 -14.87 -23.17 -6.49
CA TYR A 87 -15.57 -24.33 -5.93
C TYR A 87 -14.65 -25.23 -5.10
N LEU A 88 -13.43 -25.50 -5.60
CA LEU A 88 -12.44 -26.30 -4.87
C LEU A 88 -12.02 -25.62 -3.57
N GLY A 89 -11.76 -24.31 -3.60
CA GLY A 89 -11.47 -23.52 -2.40
C GLY A 89 -12.63 -23.53 -1.41
N GLY A 90 -13.87 -23.39 -1.90
CA GLY A 90 -15.08 -23.49 -1.07
C GLY A 90 -15.25 -24.88 -0.43
N ALA A 91 -15.03 -25.95 -1.19
CA ALA A 91 -15.09 -27.32 -0.67
C ALA A 91 -14.02 -27.56 0.41
N CYS A 92 -12.81 -27.02 0.25
CA CYS A 92 -11.77 -27.09 1.27
C CYS A 92 -12.17 -26.36 2.56
N VAL A 93 -12.81 -25.19 2.47
CA VAL A 93 -13.33 -24.49 3.65
C VAL A 93 -14.43 -25.28 4.34
N VAL A 94 -15.37 -25.86 3.59
CA VAL A 94 -16.42 -26.70 4.16
C VAL A 94 -15.80 -27.91 4.87
N ALA A 95 -14.81 -28.56 4.25
CA ALA A 95 -14.08 -29.66 4.87
C ALA A 95 -13.40 -29.20 6.18
N LEU A 96 -12.75 -28.02 6.20
CA LEU A 96 -12.14 -27.45 7.39
C LEU A 96 -13.16 -27.19 8.51
N VAL A 97 -14.30 -26.56 8.19
CA VAL A 97 -15.35 -26.25 9.16
C VAL A 97 -15.97 -27.54 9.71
N VAL A 98 -16.29 -28.50 8.85
CA VAL A 98 -16.86 -29.81 9.27
C VAL A 98 -15.87 -30.54 10.17
N THR A 99 -14.59 -30.56 9.82
CA THR A 99 -13.57 -31.25 10.62
C THR A 99 -13.30 -30.53 11.94
N ALA A 100 -13.30 -29.20 11.93
CA ALA A 100 -13.14 -28.40 13.15
C ALA A 100 -14.31 -28.58 14.12
N VAL A 101 -15.55 -28.57 13.62
CA VAL A 101 -16.75 -28.83 14.41
C VAL A 101 -16.76 -30.28 14.91
N GLY A 102 -16.43 -31.26 14.06
CA GLY A 102 -16.31 -32.66 14.45
C GLY A 102 -15.28 -32.87 15.58
N GLY A 103 -14.14 -32.18 15.49
CA GLY A 103 -13.12 -32.17 16.54
C GLY A 103 -13.59 -31.60 17.88
N MET A 104 -14.50 -30.62 17.87
CA MET A 104 -15.11 -30.08 19.11
C MET A 104 -16.12 -31.04 19.75
N VAL A 105 -16.74 -31.92 18.96
CA VAL A 105 -17.77 -32.87 19.42
C VAL A 105 -17.17 -34.25 19.70
N ASN A 106 -15.85 -34.34 19.91
CA ASN A 106 -15.09 -35.60 20.11
C ASN A 106 -15.21 -36.63 18.95
N ALA A 107 -15.76 -36.24 17.80
CA ALA A 107 -15.73 -37.00 16.56
C ALA A 107 -14.49 -36.60 15.76
N GLY A 108 -13.32 -36.71 16.39
CA GLY A 108 -12.05 -36.24 15.85
C GLY A 108 -11.80 -36.79 14.45
N GLY A 109 -12.01 -35.95 13.44
CA GLY A 109 -11.67 -36.29 12.07
C GLY A 109 -10.14 -36.43 11.93
N PRO A 110 -9.65 -37.18 10.93
CA PRO A 110 -8.23 -37.36 10.72
C PRO A 110 -7.53 -36.00 10.53
N ALA A 111 -6.46 -35.75 11.29
CA ALA A 111 -5.68 -34.50 11.21
C ALA A 111 -5.17 -34.21 9.79
N TRP A 112 -4.91 -35.25 8.99
CA TRP A 112 -4.50 -35.11 7.59
C TRP A 112 -5.55 -34.42 6.72
N ILE A 113 -6.85 -34.53 7.02
CA ILE A 113 -7.91 -33.85 6.27
C ILE A 113 -7.82 -32.34 6.48
N MET A 114 -7.58 -31.88 7.71
CA MET A 114 -7.42 -30.46 7.99
C MET A 114 -6.18 -29.89 7.29
N THR A 115 -5.07 -30.62 7.37
CA THR A 115 -3.81 -30.25 6.73
C THR A 115 -3.92 -30.23 5.20
N ALA A 116 -4.58 -31.21 4.60
CA ALA A 116 -4.85 -31.25 3.17
C ALA A 116 -5.77 -30.11 2.72
N ALA A 117 -6.84 -29.84 3.48
CA ALA A 117 -7.79 -28.80 3.16
C ALA A 117 -7.17 -27.40 3.26
N ILE A 118 -6.36 -27.11 4.30
CA ILE A 118 -5.65 -25.82 4.38
C ILE A 118 -4.58 -25.68 3.28
N GLY A 119 -3.90 -26.77 2.92
CA GLY A 119 -2.98 -26.81 1.79
C GLY A 119 -3.69 -26.49 0.46
N GLY A 120 -4.89 -27.04 0.27
CA GLY A 120 -5.75 -26.72 -0.87
C GLY A 120 -6.17 -25.25 -0.92
N VAL A 121 -6.54 -24.66 0.22
CA VAL A 121 -6.85 -23.21 0.31
C VAL A 121 -5.63 -22.35 0.00
N ALA A 122 -4.45 -22.70 0.53
CA ALA A 122 -3.21 -21.97 0.26
C ALA A 122 -2.80 -22.07 -1.21
N LEU A 123 -2.88 -23.26 -1.82
CA LEU A 123 -2.62 -23.46 -3.24
C LEU A 123 -3.60 -22.65 -4.11
N TYR A 124 -4.89 -22.65 -3.75
CA TYR A 124 -5.88 -21.82 -4.42
C TYR A 124 -5.57 -20.33 -4.28
N ALA A 125 -5.18 -19.85 -3.09
CA ALA A 125 -4.80 -18.46 -2.88
C ALA A 125 -3.59 -18.05 -3.73
N ILE A 126 -2.63 -18.96 -3.92
CA ILE A 126 -1.49 -18.74 -4.82
C ILE A 126 -1.96 -18.71 -6.27
N ALA A 127 -2.74 -19.68 -6.72
CA ALA A 127 -3.07 -19.86 -8.14
C ALA A 127 -4.13 -18.88 -8.67
N ALA A 128 -5.12 -18.52 -7.84
CA ALA A 128 -6.28 -17.73 -8.27
C ALA A 128 -5.90 -16.37 -8.90
N PRO A 129 -4.95 -15.59 -8.35
CA PRO A 129 -4.54 -14.34 -8.98
C PRO A 129 -3.90 -14.51 -10.36
N TRP A 130 -3.08 -15.55 -10.55
CA TRP A 130 -2.42 -15.81 -11.83
C TRP A 130 -3.43 -16.27 -12.89
N LEU A 131 -4.34 -17.16 -12.52
CA LEU A 131 -5.39 -17.66 -13.41
C LEU A 131 -6.40 -16.59 -13.82
N ALA A 132 -6.61 -15.60 -12.97
CA ALA A 132 -7.51 -14.48 -13.23
C ALA A 132 -6.82 -13.29 -13.91
N GLY A 133 -5.55 -13.42 -14.31
CA GLY A 133 -4.79 -12.36 -14.98
C GLY A 133 -4.61 -11.11 -14.12
N HIS A 134 -4.50 -11.27 -12.80
CA HIS A 134 -4.37 -10.16 -11.86
C HIS A 134 -2.98 -9.49 -11.94
N GLU A 135 -2.88 -8.31 -11.33
CA GLU A 135 -1.63 -7.58 -11.22
C GLU A 135 -0.55 -8.42 -10.53
N ARG A 136 0.62 -8.52 -11.17
CA ARG A 136 1.72 -9.39 -10.73
C ARG A 136 2.13 -9.14 -9.29
N VAL A 137 2.12 -7.88 -8.84
CA VAL A 137 2.61 -7.55 -7.50
C VAL A 137 1.63 -8.01 -6.39
N THR A 138 0.32 -7.86 -6.60
CA THR A 138 -0.69 -8.37 -5.66
C THR A 138 -0.71 -9.90 -5.65
N ALA A 139 -0.52 -10.52 -6.83
CA ALA A 139 -0.35 -11.97 -6.95
C ALA A 139 0.89 -12.48 -6.20
N ILE A 140 2.02 -11.79 -6.33
CA ILE A 140 3.25 -12.06 -5.57
C ILE A 140 2.99 -11.89 -4.08
N GLY A 141 2.32 -10.81 -3.65
CA GLY A 141 2.02 -10.58 -2.24
C GLY A 141 1.13 -11.63 -1.61
N LEU A 142 0.10 -12.07 -2.33
CA LEU A 142 -0.75 -13.15 -1.86
C LEU A 142 -0.01 -14.49 -1.83
N GLY A 143 0.80 -14.76 -2.86
CA GLY A 143 1.64 -15.95 -2.90
C GLY A 143 2.64 -16.01 -1.75
N LEU A 144 3.23 -14.87 -1.40
CA LEU A 144 4.19 -14.73 -0.32
C LEU A 144 3.57 -14.96 1.07
N VAL A 145 2.32 -14.53 1.29
CA VAL A 145 1.58 -14.83 2.54
C VAL A 145 1.07 -16.28 2.59
N ALA A 146 0.66 -16.85 1.45
CA ALA A 146 0.17 -18.23 1.38
C ALA A 146 1.29 -19.28 1.39
N ALA A 147 2.51 -18.94 0.96
CA ALA A 147 3.63 -19.88 0.85
C ALA A 147 4.01 -20.55 2.19
N PRO A 148 4.12 -19.84 3.34
CA PRO A 148 4.37 -20.49 4.63
C PRO A 148 3.27 -21.48 5.02
N VAL A 149 2.00 -21.19 4.71
CA VAL A 149 0.86 -22.09 4.97
C VAL A 149 0.97 -23.35 4.11
N LEU A 150 1.29 -23.19 2.82
CA LEU A 150 1.49 -24.32 1.92
C LEU A 150 2.69 -25.17 2.34
N LEU A 151 3.80 -24.53 2.73
CA LEU A 151 4.98 -25.21 3.25
C LEU A 151 4.64 -26.04 4.50
N TYR A 152 3.91 -25.46 5.45
CA TYR A 152 3.41 -26.18 6.61
C TYR A 152 2.58 -27.40 6.20
N ALA A 153 1.62 -27.23 5.29
CA ALA A 153 0.72 -28.30 4.87
C ALA A 153 1.49 -29.45 4.19
N VAL A 154 2.43 -29.13 3.29
CA VAL A 154 3.27 -30.13 2.62
C VAL A 154 4.13 -30.88 3.65
N LEU A 155 4.86 -30.16 4.50
CA LEU A 155 5.73 -30.81 5.48
C LEU A 155 4.95 -31.69 6.46
N ALA A 156 3.76 -31.25 6.88
CA ALA A 156 2.90 -32.00 7.80
C ALA A 156 2.23 -33.23 7.14
N LEU A 157 1.87 -33.17 5.85
CA LEU A 157 1.29 -34.33 5.14
C LEU A 157 2.33 -35.39 4.79
N PHE A 158 3.58 -34.97 4.58
CA PHE A 158 4.66 -35.85 4.16
C PHE A 158 5.67 -36.11 5.28
N THR A 159 5.31 -35.86 6.54
CA THR A 159 6.21 -36.02 7.68
C THR A 159 6.87 -37.40 7.71
N ASP A 160 6.08 -38.47 7.55
CA ASP A 160 6.55 -39.86 7.57
C ASP A 160 7.35 -40.28 6.31
N ARG A 161 7.40 -39.42 5.28
CA ARG A 161 8.20 -39.65 4.06
C ARG A 161 9.45 -38.79 3.99
N ILE A 162 9.45 -37.65 4.67
CA ILE A 162 10.56 -36.68 4.64
C ILE A 162 11.59 -37.02 5.70
N TRP A 163 11.16 -37.56 6.85
CA TRP A 163 12.03 -37.88 7.97
C TRP A 163 11.99 -39.36 8.31
N THR A 164 13.12 -39.89 8.75
CA THR A 164 13.19 -41.24 9.30
C THR A 164 12.58 -41.28 10.70
N GLU A 165 12.20 -42.47 11.18
CA GLU A 165 11.72 -42.62 12.56
C GLU A 165 12.74 -42.08 13.58
N GLU A 166 14.03 -42.35 13.37
CA GLU A 166 15.11 -41.88 14.24
C GLU A 166 15.20 -40.34 14.31
N GLU A 167 14.96 -39.65 13.20
CA GLU A 167 14.92 -38.18 13.13
C GLU A 167 13.66 -37.58 13.78
N LEU A 168 12.53 -38.30 13.73
CA LEU A 168 11.28 -37.93 14.40
C LEU A 168 11.43 -38.06 15.91
N TRP A 169 12.00 -39.16 16.40
CA TRP A 169 12.19 -39.43 17.83
C TRP A 169 13.29 -38.59 18.48
N SER A 170 14.35 -38.24 17.73
CA SER A 170 15.42 -37.37 18.21
C SER A 170 15.02 -35.88 18.31
N GLY A 171 13.86 -35.50 17.76
CA GLY A 171 13.39 -34.12 17.74
C GLY A 171 14.10 -33.23 16.71
N ALA A 172 15.10 -33.75 15.98
CA ALA A 172 15.80 -33.05 14.92
C ALA A 172 14.87 -32.68 13.75
N ALA A 173 13.93 -33.58 13.42
CA ALA A 173 12.87 -33.31 12.44
C ALA A 173 12.01 -32.11 12.84
N ARG A 174 11.58 -32.07 14.11
CA ARG A 174 10.76 -30.99 14.66
C ARG A 174 11.51 -29.64 14.67
N ALA A 175 12.80 -29.66 15.01
CA ALA A 175 13.65 -28.46 14.96
C ALA A 175 13.84 -27.96 13.52
N SER A 176 14.15 -28.84 12.57
CA SER A 176 14.32 -28.48 11.15
C SER A 176 13.02 -27.94 10.54
N PHE A 177 11.89 -28.59 10.83
CA PHE A 177 10.55 -28.14 10.46
C PHE A 177 10.28 -26.72 10.97
N GLY A 178 10.55 -26.49 12.27
CA GLY A 178 10.37 -25.19 12.92
C GLY A 178 11.20 -24.09 12.26
N HIS A 179 12.49 -24.34 12.00
CA HIS A 179 13.40 -23.37 11.39
C HIS A 179 12.99 -22.96 9.96
N ARG A 180 12.58 -23.92 9.12
CA ARG A 180 12.15 -23.64 7.74
C ARG A 180 10.87 -22.81 7.72
N LEU A 181 9.91 -23.15 8.58
CA LEU A 181 8.67 -22.41 8.71
C LEU A 181 8.91 -21.02 9.29
N ALA A 182 9.84 -20.90 10.25
CA ALA A 182 10.24 -19.63 10.83
C ALA A 182 10.80 -18.67 9.80
N LEU A 183 11.74 -19.15 8.98
CA LEU A 183 12.34 -18.36 7.92
C LEU A 183 11.29 -17.94 6.88
N ALA A 184 10.48 -18.88 6.40
CA ALA A 184 9.45 -18.60 5.41
C ALA A 184 8.46 -17.53 5.91
N THR A 185 8.04 -17.64 7.17
CA THR A 185 7.11 -16.69 7.80
C THR A 185 7.75 -15.32 8.01
N ALA A 186 9.00 -15.28 8.47
CA ALA A 186 9.73 -14.03 8.65
C ALA A 186 9.95 -13.31 7.31
N LEU A 187 10.39 -14.02 6.27
CA LEU A 187 10.54 -13.44 4.94
C LEU A 187 9.20 -12.95 4.36
N ALA A 188 8.13 -13.73 4.57
CA ALA A 188 6.79 -13.31 4.20
C ALA A 188 6.38 -12.02 4.93
N ALA A 189 6.73 -11.93 6.21
CA ALA A 189 6.44 -10.77 7.03
C ALA A 189 7.18 -9.51 6.60
N LEU A 190 8.46 -9.66 6.25
CA LEU A 190 9.31 -8.55 5.82
C LEU A 190 8.99 -8.04 4.43
N ALA A 191 8.52 -8.91 3.53
CA ALA A 191 8.14 -8.46 2.20
C ALA A 191 6.72 -7.89 2.15
N ALA A 192 5.81 -8.27 3.07
CA ALA A 192 4.42 -7.81 3.08
C ALA A 192 4.22 -6.28 2.95
N PRO A 193 5.02 -5.40 3.61
CA PRO A 193 4.91 -3.95 3.40
C PRO A 193 5.11 -3.53 1.94
N LEU A 194 5.97 -4.21 1.18
CA LEU A 194 6.30 -3.85 -0.20
C LEU A 194 5.19 -4.22 -1.18
N VAL A 195 4.49 -5.32 -0.90
CA VAL A 195 3.53 -5.93 -1.85
C VAL A 195 2.07 -5.73 -1.46
N LEU A 196 1.76 -5.58 -0.16
CA LEU A 196 0.39 -5.47 0.34
C LEU A 196 0.00 -4.08 0.86
N ALA A 197 0.96 -3.21 1.20
CA ALA A 197 0.66 -1.86 1.71
C ALA A 197 -0.05 -0.98 0.65
N PRO A 198 -0.83 0.03 1.08
CA PRO A 198 -1.49 0.98 0.18
C PRO A 198 -0.48 1.72 -0.71
N ARG A 199 -0.88 2.00 -1.95
CA ARG A 199 0.01 2.63 -2.95
C ARG A 199 -0.34 4.10 -3.24
N PRO A 200 0.64 4.91 -3.68
CA PRO A 200 2.07 4.58 -3.82
C PRO A 200 2.76 4.34 -2.48
N LEU A 201 3.75 3.44 -2.45
CA LEU A 201 4.49 3.05 -1.24
C LEU A 201 5.07 4.26 -0.49
N SER A 202 5.43 5.32 -1.22
CA SER A 202 5.88 6.60 -0.65
C SER A 202 4.85 7.23 0.28
N ARG A 203 3.54 7.13 -0.02
CA ARG A 203 2.50 7.59 0.91
C ARG A 203 2.39 6.70 2.13
N ALA A 204 2.49 5.38 1.96
CA ALA A 204 2.47 4.46 3.10
C ALA A 204 3.66 4.71 4.04
N MET A 205 4.85 4.97 3.51
CA MET A 205 6.09 5.22 4.27
C MET A 205 6.08 6.52 5.08
N VAL A 206 5.28 7.52 4.69
CA VAL A 206 5.20 8.83 5.36
C VAL A 206 4.04 8.89 6.36
N GLN A 207 3.21 7.85 6.46
CA GLN A 207 2.10 7.84 7.40
C GLN A 207 2.59 7.70 8.84
N LEU A 208 2.18 8.66 9.69
CA LEU A 208 2.54 8.70 11.10
C LEU A 208 1.98 7.51 11.88
N VAL A 209 0.74 7.10 11.61
CA VAL A 209 0.05 6.05 12.40
C VAL A 209 0.73 4.67 12.27
N PRO A 210 1.02 4.13 11.06
CA PRO A 210 1.75 2.89 10.90
C PRO A 210 3.16 2.95 11.50
N PHE A 211 3.84 4.10 11.36
CA PHE A 211 5.14 4.33 11.96
C PHE A 211 5.10 4.22 13.48
N VAL A 212 4.24 4.99 14.13
CA VAL A 212 4.10 4.97 15.60
C VAL A 212 3.70 3.57 16.09
N ALA A 213 2.78 2.88 15.40
CA ALA A 213 2.36 1.53 15.78
C ALA A 213 3.52 0.51 15.68
N ALA A 214 4.25 0.51 14.58
CA ALA A 214 5.38 -0.39 14.37
C ALA A 214 6.53 -0.10 15.35
N THR A 215 6.85 1.18 15.58
CA THR A 215 7.86 1.58 16.56
C THR A 215 7.46 1.19 17.98
N ALA A 216 6.18 1.35 18.36
CA ALA A 216 5.70 0.94 19.67
C ALA A 216 5.82 -0.59 19.88
N VAL A 217 5.45 -1.40 18.89
CA VAL A 217 5.61 -2.86 18.95
C VAL A 217 7.09 -3.26 19.02
N SER A 218 7.96 -2.62 18.24
CA SER A 218 9.41 -2.85 18.31
C SER A 218 9.99 -2.45 19.67
N ALA A 219 9.64 -1.28 20.20
CA ALA A 219 10.12 -0.81 21.49
C ALA A 219 9.65 -1.70 22.64
N LEU A 220 8.38 -2.12 22.62
CA LEU A 220 7.83 -3.07 23.59
C LEU A 220 8.53 -4.42 23.49
N GLY A 221 8.71 -4.95 22.28
CA GLY A 221 9.39 -6.21 22.05
C GLY A 221 10.85 -6.19 22.53
N MET A 222 11.57 -5.09 22.29
CA MET A 222 12.93 -4.89 22.83
C MET A 222 12.94 -4.77 24.35
N PHE A 223 12.00 -4.03 24.94
CA PHE A 223 11.89 -3.94 26.39
C PHE A 223 11.63 -5.31 27.02
N MET A 224 10.70 -6.10 26.46
CA MET A 224 10.43 -7.47 26.93
C MET A 224 11.66 -8.37 26.76
N LEU A 225 12.44 -8.19 25.68
CA LEU A 225 13.67 -8.93 25.47
C LEU A 225 14.68 -8.69 26.59
N PHE A 226 14.84 -7.43 27.00
CA PHE A 226 15.69 -7.04 28.12
C PHE A 226 15.16 -7.50 29.48
N ALA A 227 13.85 -7.45 29.68
CA ALA A 227 13.23 -7.80 30.95
C ALA A 227 13.18 -9.32 31.18
N ASN A 228 12.81 -10.10 30.16
CA ASN A 228 12.62 -11.54 30.26
C ASN A 228 12.68 -12.20 28.86
N LEU A 229 13.89 -12.64 28.49
CA LEU A 229 14.17 -13.34 27.24
C LEU A 229 13.26 -14.57 27.01
N PRO A 230 13.07 -15.51 27.97
CA PRO A 230 12.15 -16.63 27.81
C PRO A 230 10.72 -16.24 27.43
N THR A 231 10.16 -15.21 28.05
CA THR A 231 8.79 -14.76 27.71
C THR A 231 8.71 -14.14 26.32
N THR A 232 9.77 -13.44 25.89
CA THR A 232 9.83 -12.86 24.54
C THR A 232 9.92 -13.94 23.47
N ILE A 233 10.74 -14.98 23.71
CA ILE A 233 10.81 -16.16 22.83
C ILE A 233 9.44 -16.82 22.72
N ALA A 234 8.78 -17.10 23.85
CA ALA A 234 7.46 -17.71 23.86
C ALA A 234 6.42 -16.85 23.12
N ALA A 235 6.46 -15.52 23.26
CA ALA A 235 5.57 -14.61 22.55
C ALA A 235 5.78 -14.65 21.02
N ILE A 236 7.04 -14.66 20.55
CA ILE A 236 7.38 -14.77 19.13
C ILE A 236 6.96 -16.12 18.57
N GLU A 237 7.34 -17.21 19.25
CA GLU A 237 7.02 -18.58 18.85
C GLU A 237 5.52 -18.80 18.76
N ARG A 238 4.71 -18.22 19.65
CA ARG A 238 3.25 -18.33 19.59
C ARG A 238 2.61 -17.41 18.56
N THR A 239 3.18 -16.22 18.32
CA THR A 239 2.66 -15.28 17.32
C THR A 239 2.83 -15.83 15.92
N PHE A 240 4.01 -16.39 15.63
CA PHE A 240 4.27 -16.99 14.33
C PHE A 240 3.99 -18.49 14.30
N GLY A 241 3.79 -19.14 15.44
CA GLY A 241 3.37 -20.55 15.57
C GLY A 241 4.48 -21.61 15.41
N PHE A 242 5.75 -21.22 15.28
CA PHE A 242 6.88 -22.14 15.18
C PHE A 242 7.71 -22.17 16.48
N SER A 243 8.25 -23.33 16.85
CA SER A 243 9.18 -23.45 17.99
C SER A 243 10.63 -23.36 17.50
N VAL A 244 11.37 -22.34 17.94
CA VAL A 244 12.82 -22.24 17.73
C VAL A 244 13.56 -22.83 18.92
N GLY A 245 12.95 -22.93 20.10
CA GLY A 245 13.59 -23.43 21.32
C GLY A 245 14.55 -22.39 21.89
N ALA A 246 14.65 -22.31 23.22
CA ALA A 246 15.39 -21.25 23.90
C ALA A 246 16.90 -21.23 23.57
N ARG A 247 17.49 -22.39 23.26
CA ARG A 247 18.91 -22.50 22.87
C ARG A 247 19.16 -21.98 21.46
N ASP A 248 18.26 -22.27 20.52
CA ASP A 248 18.45 -21.86 19.13
C ASP A 248 17.87 -20.47 18.85
N ALA A 249 17.03 -19.92 19.74
CA ALA A 249 16.49 -18.56 19.62
C ALA A 249 17.58 -17.46 19.56
N LEU A 250 18.73 -17.72 20.20
CA LEU A 250 19.93 -16.88 20.14
C LEU A 250 20.87 -17.28 19.01
N SER A 251 20.74 -18.51 18.47
CA SER A 251 21.31 -18.84 17.17
C SER A 251 20.61 -17.99 16.10
N GLY A 252 21.30 -17.74 15.00
CA GLY A 252 20.86 -16.74 14.04
C GLY A 252 21.26 -17.05 12.63
N LEU A 253 20.67 -16.28 11.72
CA LEU A 253 21.10 -16.25 10.33
C LEU A 253 22.45 -15.53 10.27
N ALA A 254 23.49 -16.23 9.81
CA ALA A 254 24.78 -15.63 9.53
C ALA A 254 24.77 -15.05 8.11
N LEU A 255 24.77 -13.72 8.00
CA LEU A 255 24.92 -12.98 6.75
C LEU A 255 26.31 -12.33 6.73
N GLY A 256 27.33 -13.15 6.45
CA GLY A 256 28.72 -12.71 6.50
C GLY A 256 29.14 -12.30 7.93
N PRO A 257 29.63 -11.07 8.17
CA PRO A 257 30.04 -10.62 9.51
C PRO A 257 28.87 -10.35 10.46
N VAL A 258 27.64 -10.24 9.95
CA VAL A 258 26.45 -9.93 10.74
C VAL A 258 25.70 -11.20 11.12
N ARG A 259 25.41 -11.37 12.41
CA ARG A 259 24.53 -12.44 12.91
C ARG A 259 23.23 -11.84 13.41
N ILE A 260 22.12 -12.22 12.78
CA ILE A 260 20.77 -11.83 13.21
C ILE A 260 20.17 -13.02 13.93
N SER A 261 19.98 -12.93 15.25
CA SER A 261 19.33 -14.03 15.98
C SER A 261 17.85 -14.16 15.58
N TRP A 262 17.30 -15.37 15.71
CA TRP A 262 15.90 -15.64 15.35
C TRP A 262 14.91 -14.76 16.12
N VAL A 263 15.22 -14.40 17.36
CA VAL A 263 14.39 -13.48 18.16
C VAL A 263 14.36 -12.09 17.55
N HIS A 264 15.52 -11.54 17.14
CA HIS A 264 15.55 -10.23 16.49
C HIS A 264 14.83 -10.25 15.14
N LEU A 265 15.01 -11.32 14.35
CA LEU A 265 14.31 -11.50 13.09
C LEU A 265 12.79 -11.56 13.30
N GLY A 266 12.33 -12.27 14.33
CA GLY A 266 10.92 -12.35 14.71
C GLY A 266 10.34 -11.01 15.14
N LEU A 267 11.05 -10.23 15.97
CA LEU A 267 10.63 -8.88 16.36
C LEU A 267 10.55 -7.94 15.15
N PHE A 268 11.51 -8.03 14.22
CA PHE A 268 11.51 -7.22 13.01
C PHE A 268 10.34 -7.59 12.07
N ALA A 269 10.11 -8.89 11.88
CA ALA A 269 8.96 -9.41 11.14
C ALA A 269 7.62 -8.94 11.74
N LEU A 270 7.51 -8.93 13.06
CA LEU A 270 6.31 -8.50 13.78
C LEU A 270 6.05 -6.99 13.63
N SER A 271 7.12 -6.20 13.64
CA SER A 271 7.06 -4.76 13.36
C SER A 271 6.60 -4.49 11.92
N ALA A 272 7.17 -5.20 10.94
CA ALA A 272 6.78 -5.08 9.52
C ALA A 272 5.31 -5.49 9.28
N MET A 273 4.84 -6.54 9.97
CA MET A 273 3.43 -6.94 9.95
C MET A 273 2.52 -5.89 10.58
N THR A 274 2.90 -5.36 11.74
CA THR A 274 2.17 -4.30 12.44
C THR A 274 2.03 -3.07 11.55
N TRP A 275 3.13 -2.66 10.92
CA TRP A 275 3.13 -1.59 9.92
C TRP A 275 2.10 -1.86 8.82
N THR A 276 2.18 -3.03 8.19
CA THR A 276 1.32 -3.38 7.04
C THR A 276 -0.16 -3.37 7.43
N ILE A 277 -0.51 -3.95 8.57
CA ILE A 277 -1.88 -3.97 9.10
C ILE A 277 -2.34 -2.55 9.42
N ALA A 278 -1.53 -1.76 10.14
CA ALA A 278 -1.87 -0.38 10.49
C ALA A 278 -2.06 0.50 9.24
N SER A 279 -1.21 0.35 8.22
CA SER A 279 -1.37 1.01 6.92
C SER A 279 -2.68 0.60 6.25
N CYS A 280 -3.07 -0.67 6.32
CA CYS A 280 -4.36 -1.12 5.78
C CYS A 280 -5.56 -0.56 6.56
N VAL A 281 -5.45 -0.37 7.89
CA VAL A 281 -6.51 0.22 8.73
C VAL A 281 -6.82 1.66 8.32
N VAL A 282 -5.78 2.45 8.11
CA VAL A 282 -5.90 3.88 7.75
C VAL A 282 -6.10 4.10 6.25
N ALA A 283 -6.04 3.05 5.44
CA ALA A 283 -6.28 3.15 4.00
C ALA A 283 -7.71 3.63 3.69
N ASP A 284 -7.85 4.51 2.70
CA ASP A 284 -9.15 5.02 2.25
C ASP A 284 -9.98 3.96 1.50
N SER A 285 -9.29 3.06 0.77
CA SER A 285 -9.94 1.97 0.03
C SER A 285 -10.52 0.89 0.97
N PRO A 286 -11.82 0.58 0.88
CA PRO A 286 -12.40 -0.56 1.59
C PRO A 286 -11.77 -1.89 1.19
N ALA A 287 -11.38 -2.08 -0.06
CA ALA A 287 -10.70 -3.30 -0.48
C ALA A 287 -9.31 -3.45 0.16
N ARG A 288 -8.54 -2.36 0.34
CA ARG A 288 -7.29 -2.37 1.10
C ARG A 288 -7.51 -2.72 2.56
N ARG A 289 -8.59 -2.21 3.17
CA ARG A 289 -8.98 -2.63 4.52
C ARG A 289 -9.32 -4.13 4.59
N ARG A 290 -9.99 -4.69 3.57
CA ARG A 290 -10.26 -6.14 3.51
C ARG A 290 -8.99 -6.99 3.35
N LEU A 291 -8.02 -6.54 2.56
CA LEU A 291 -6.69 -7.17 2.53
C LEU A 291 -6.05 -7.16 3.92
N GLY A 292 -6.09 -6.02 4.61
CA GLY A 292 -5.58 -5.89 5.98
C GLY A 292 -6.29 -6.81 6.98
N VAL A 293 -7.62 -6.92 6.90
CA VAL A 293 -8.41 -7.89 7.69
C VAL A 293 -7.91 -9.30 7.43
N GLY A 294 -7.77 -9.70 6.17
CA GLY A 294 -7.31 -11.04 5.81
C GLY A 294 -5.92 -11.34 6.35
N LEU A 295 -4.98 -10.40 6.20
CA LEU A 295 -3.64 -10.52 6.76
C LEU A 295 -3.67 -10.62 8.29
N GLY A 296 -4.47 -9.78 8.94
CA GLY A 296 -4.65 -9.80 10.39
C GLY A 296 -5.19 -11.15 10.89
N LEU A 297 -6.14 -11.77 10.18
CA LEU A 297 -6.66 -13.10 10.53
C LEU A 297 -5.58 -14.18 10.41
N VAL A 298 -4.75 -14.14 9.37
CA VAL A 298 -3.62 -15.07 9.22
C VAL A 298 -2.64 -14.93 10.39
N VAL A 299 -2.32 -13.69 10.78
CA VAL A 299 -1.43 -13.40 11.92
C VAL A 299 -2.07 -13.84 13.25
N ALA A 300 -3.34 -13.53 13.48
CA ALA A 300 -4.08 -13.89 14.69
C ALA A 300 -4.28 -15.40 14.85
N ALA A 301 -4.23 -16.17 13.77
CA ALA A 301 -4.25 -17.62 13.83
C ALA A 301 -2.89 -18.23 14.22
N GLY A 302 -1.77 -17.67 13.72
CA GLY A 302 -0.41 -18.18 13.90
C GLY A 302 -0.12 -19.49 13.13
N LEU A 303 1.09 -19.67 12.61
CA LEU A 303 1.49 -20.86 11.84
C LEU A 303 2.01 -21.97 12.75
N GLY A 304 1.08 -22.64 13.42
CA GLY A 304 1.33 -23.76 14.32
C GLY A 304 0.08 -24.53 14.71
N PHE A 305 -1.10 -23.97 14.41
CA PHE A 305 -2.41 -24.60 14.42
C PHE A 305 -2.68 -25.57 15.58
N ALA A 306 -2.36 -25.15 16.80
CA ALA A 306 -2.60 -25.95 18.00
C ALA A 306 -4.07 -26.32 18.19
N TRP A 307 -4.99 -25.58 17.55
CA TRP A 307 -6.43 -25.78 17.61
C TRP A 307 -7.04 -25.87 16.20
N PRO A 308 -8.01 -26.78 15.96
CA PRO A 308 -8.72 -26.93 14.69
C PRO A 308 -9.25 -25.62 14.11
N MET A 309 -9.70 -24.69 14.97
CA MET A 309 -10.24 -23.41 14.55
C MET A 309 -9.21 -22.48 13.93
N ASN A 310 -7.92 -22.60 14.29
CA ASN A 310 -6.86 -21.77 13.70
C ASN A 310 -6.74 -22.04 12.19
N TYR A 311 -6.99 -23.28 11.73
CA TYR A 311 -7.02 -23.59 10.30
C TYR A 311 -8.16 -22.86 9.59
N VAL A 312 -9.33 -22.78 10.23
CA VAL A 312 -10.49 -22.04 9.72
C VAL A 312 -10.19 -20.54 9.65
N VAL A 313 -9.52 -19.98 10.67
CA VAL A 313 -9.13 -18.56 10.70
C VAL A 313 -8.15 -18.24 9.57
N VAL A 314 -7.11 -19.05 9.36
CA VAL A 314 -6.16 -18.83 8.24
C VAL A 314 -6.85 -18.97 6.89
N ALA A 315 -7.70 -19.99 6.73
CA ALA A 315 -8.44 -20.16 5.48
C ALA A 315 -9.34 -18.94 5.20
N ALA A 316 -10.03 -18.43 6.21
CA ALA A 316 -10.81 -17.21 6.10
C ALA A 316 -9.94 -16.01 5.73
N GLY A 317 -8.79 -15.83 6.40
CA GLY A 317 -7.84 -14.77 6.10
C GLY A 317 -7.35 -14.78 4.65
N LEU A 318 -6.89 -15.95 4.17
CA LEU A 318 -6.40 -16.11 2.79
C LEU A 318 -7.50 -15.85 1.76
N LEU A 319 -8.71 -16.36 1.97
CA LEU A 319 -9.82 -16.14 1.04
C LEU A 319 -10.28 -14.68 1.04
N ALA A 320 -10.26 -13.99 2.19
CA ALA A 320 -10.54 -12.56 2.25
C ALA A 320 -9.56 -11.77 1.40
N MET A 321 -8.28 -12.19 1.40
CA MET A 321 -7.27 -11.56 0.56
C MET A 321 -7.46 -11.87 -0.93
N VAL A 322 -7.80 -13.12 -1.29
CA VAL A 322 -8.15 -13.51 -2.67
C VAL A 322 -9.30 -12.66 -3.21
N ASP A 323 -10.36 -12.48 -2.41
CA ASP A 323 -11.56 -11.76 -2.83
C ASP A 323 -11.35 -10.24 -2.86
N ALA A 324 -10.49 -9.72 -1.99
CA ALA A 324 -10.12 -8.30 -1.95
C ALA A 324 -9.16 -7.89 -3.08
N ALA A 325 -8.24 -8.76 -3.48
CA ALA A 325 -7.23 -8.48 -4.51
C ALA A 325 -7.79 -7.84 -5.81
N PRO A 326 -8.85 -8.35 -6.45
CA PRO A 326 -9.41 -7.72 -7.65
C PRO A 326 -10.12 -6.40 -7.36
N LEU A 327 -10.67 -6.22 -6.15
CA LEU A 327 -11.36 -4.98 -5.75
C LEU A 327 -10.37 -3.85 -5.46
N VAL A 328 -9.21 -4.16 -4.90
CA VAL A 328 -8.13 -3.19 -4.69
C VAL A 328 -7.72 -2.57 -6.02
N ILE A 329 -7.55 -3.39 -7.05
CA ILE A 329 -7.24 -2.90 -8.40
C ILE A 329 -8.39 -2.04 -8.92
N ALA A 330 -9.64 -2.48 -8.80
CA ALA A 330 -10.79 -1.70 -9.28
C ALA A 330 -10.95 -0.37 -8.53
N GLU A 331 -10.66 -0.33 -7.23
CA GLU A 331 -10.77 0.87 -6.38
C GLU A 331 -9.59 1.83 -6.57
N GLU A 332 -8.37 1.32 -6.70
CA GLU A 332 -7.18 2.11 -7.06
C GLU A 332 -7.31 2.65 -8.50
N ARG A 333 -7.89 1.86 -9.41
CA ARG A 333 -8.28 2.32 -10.75
C ARG A 333 -9.47 3.28 -10.72
N ARG A 334 -10.41 3.19 -9.77
CA ARG A 334 -11.52 4.14 -9.62
C ARG A 334 -11.08 5.47 -9.04
N GLY A 335 -10.07 5.47 -8.16
CA GLY A 335 -9.32 6.69 -7.80
C GLY A 335 -8.61 7.32 -9.00
N LEU A 336 -8.49 6.58 -10.10
CA LEU A 336 -7.98 6.99 -11.41
C LEU A 336 -9.07 6.88 -12.50
N SER A 337 -10.37 6.83 -12.16
CA SER A 337 -11.39 6.58 -13.20
C SER A 337 -11.35 7.74 -14.17
N ALA A 338 -10.94 7.46 -15.40
CA ALA A 338 -11.06 8.40 -16.47
C ALA A 338 -12.53 8.79 -16.65
N VAL A 339 -12.87 10.00 -16.20
CA VAL A 339 -14.15 10.66 -16.53
C VAL A 339 -14.11 11.17 -17.98
N THR A 340 -12.91 11.29 -18.54
CA THR A 340 -12.65 11.74 -19.90
C THR A 340 -12.81 10.62 -20.92
N PRO A 341 -13.17 10.93 -22.17
CA PRO A 341 -13.24 9.92 -23.24
C PRO A 341 -11.85 9.35 -23.58
N ALA A 342 -11.83 8.15 -24.17
CA ALA A 342 -10.60 7.52 -24.63
C ALA A 342 -10.14 8.16 -25.95
N ILE A 343 -8.84 8.42 -26.07
CA ILE A 343 -8.21 9.07 -27.21
C ILE A 343 -7.23 8.09 -27.85
N ASP A 344 -7.33 7.94 -29.18
CA ASP A 344 -6.42 7.12 -29.96
C ASP A 344 -4.97 7.66 -29.91
N ASP A 345 -3.99 6.76 -29.99
CA ASP A 345 -2.58 7.12 -29.92
C ASP A 345 -2.15 8.02 -31.10
N GLU A 346 -2.71 7.86 -32.29
CA GLU A 346 -2.39 8.69 -33.45
C GLU A 346 -2.88 10.13 -33.26
N ALA A 347 -4.15 10.29 -32.85
CA ALA A 347 -4.73 11.60 -32.56
C ALA A 347 -3.96 12.30 -31.42
N TRP A 348 -3.56 11.54 -30.39
CA TRP A 348 -2.77 12.06 -29.28
C TRP A 348 -1.38 12.55 -29.72
N LEU A 349 -0.64 11.74 -30.49
CA LEU A 349 0.69 12.09 -30.97
C LEU A 349 0.66 13.28 -31.92
N GLY A 350 -0.39 13.40 -32.76
CA GLY A 350 -0.63 14.56 -33.60
C GLY A 350 -0.77 15.85 -32.78
N PHE A 351 -1.62 15.83 -31.76
CA PHE A 351 -1.79 16.97 -30.85
C PHE A 351 -0.51 17.36 -30.11
N VAL A 352 0.21 16.37 -29.56
CA VAL A 352 1.49 16.63 -28.86
C VAL A 352 2.51 17.27 -29.82
N SER A 353 2.54 16.82 -31.08
CA SER A 353 3.43 17.40 -32.09
C SER A 353 3.10 18.86 -32.39
N GLU A 354 1.81 19.23 -32.44
CA GLU A 354 1.39 20.62 -32.61
C GLU A 354 1.76 21.50 -31.40
N VAL A 355 1.60 20.99 -30.17
CA VAL A 355 2.04 21.68 -28.94
C VAL A 355 3.55 21.92 -28.98
N VAL A 356 4.35 20.90 -29.32
CA VAL A 356 5.81 21.00 -29.42
C VAL A 356 6.22 22.00 -30.52
N ALA A 357 5.58 21.95 -31.69
CA ALA A 357 5.86 22.88 -32.78
C ALA A 357 5.56 24.33 -32.37
N ARG A 358 4.44 24.55 -31.67
CA ARG A 358 4.07 25.87 -31.17
C ARG A 358 5.05 26.39 -30.12
N LEU A 359 5.47 25.54 -29.19
CA LEU A 359 6.46 25.88 -28.17
C LEU A 359 7.82 26.22 -28.79
N ARG A 360 8.27 25.46 -29.79
CA ARG A 360 9.51 25.78 -30.54
C ARG A 360 9.41 27.11 -31.28
N GLY A 361 8.25 27.39 -31.87
CA GLY A 361 7.98 28.66 -32.55
C GLY A 361 8.00 29.89 -31.61
N ALA A 362 7.78 29.68 -30.31
CA ALA A 362 7.89 30.73 -29.29
C ALA A 362 9.31 30.86 -28.68
N GLY A 363 10.29 30.08 -29.18
CA GLY A 363 11.68 30.10 -28.73
C GLY A 363 12.03 29.01 -27.71
N GLY A 364 13.31 28.65 -27.62
CA GLY A 364 13.84 27.65 -26.67
C GLY A 364 13.84 26.21 -27.18
N GLU A 365 14.61 25.36 -26.50
CA GLU A 365 14.63 23.92 -26.76
C GLU A 365 13.38 23.25 -26.18
N VAL A 366 12.82 22.31 -26.95
CA VAL A 366 11.62 21.55 -26.57
C VAL A 366 11.83 20.08 -26.89
N SER A 367 11.76 19.26 -25.84
CA SER A 367 11.82 17.81 -25.92
C SER A 367 10.49 17.21 -25.48
N ALA A 368 10.01 16.19 -26.19
CA ALA A 368 8.80 15.47 -25.82
C ALA A 368 9.03 13.97 -25.91
N VAL A 369 8.62 13.24 -24.87
CA VAL A 369 8.76 11.78 -24.78
C VAL A 369 7.46 11.20 -24.25
N SER A 370 6.93 10.20 -24.94
CA SER A 370 5.82 9.39 -24.43
C SER A 370 6.35 8.04 -23.99
N VAL A 371 6.24 7.76 -22.69
CA VAL A 371 6.65 6.49 -22.10
C VAL A 371 5.41 5.67 -21.81
N ARG A 372 5.35 4.45 -22.37
CA ARG A 372 4.37 3.46 -21.95
C ARG A 372 4.87 2.82 -20.65
N GLY A 373 4.15 3.09 -19.57
CA GLY A 373 4.32 2.40 -18.31
C GLY A 373 3.57 1.06 -18.29
N ASP A 374 3.64 0.39 -17.16
CA ASP A 374 2.85 -0.82 -16.94
C ASP A 374 1.34 -0.50 -16.99
N HIS A 375 0.54 -1.53 -17.32
CA HIS A 375 -0.92 -1.50 -17.21
C HIS A 375 -1.66 -0.53 -18.14
N GLY A 376 -1.10 -0.21 -19.32
CA GLY A 376 -1.75 0.68 -20.28
C GLY A 376 -1.75 2.14 -19.85
N GLN A 377 -0.91 2.49 -18.87
CA GLN A 377 -0.59 3.86 -18.52
C GLN A 377 0.40 4.41 -19.55
N ILE A 378 0.11 5.57 -20.10
CA ILE A 378 1.01 6.30 -21.00
C ILE A 378 1.27 7.66 -20.36
N SER A 379 2.53 7.96 -20.08
CA SER A 379 2.94 9.27 -19.59
C SER A 379 3.63 10.01 -20.73
N THR A 380 3.00 11.07 -21.21
CA THR A 380 3.61 12.00 -22.16
C THR A 380 4.22 13.14 -21.39
N VAL A 381 5.51 13.36 -21.56
CA VAL A 381 6.28 14.41 -20.90
C VAL A 381 6.81 15.36 -21.96
N VAL A 382 6.52 16.66 -21.82
CA VAL A 382 7.08 17.74 -22.61
C VAL A 382 7.94 18.59 -21.69
N ILE A 383 9.20 18.78 -22.05
CA ILE A 383 10.20 19.55 -21.32
C ILE A 383 10.59 20.75 -22.19
N THR A 384 10.59 21.93 -21.59
CA THR A 384 11.02 23.18 -22.23
C THR A 384 11.57 24.14 -21.18
N GLU A 385 12.07 25.30 -21.62
CA GLU A 385 12.47 26.41 -20.75
C GLU A 385 11.62 27.64 -21.07
N ARG A 386 11.14 28.31 -20.02
CA ARG A 386 10.39 29.57 -20.11
C ARG A 386 10.82 30.53 -19.03
N HIS A 387 11.14 31.76 -19.41
CA HIS A 387 11.62 32.80 -18.48
C HIS A 387 12.78 32.32 -17.59
N HIS A 388 13.74 31.57 -18.15
CA HIS A 388 14.85 30.94 -17.41
C HIS A 388 14.42 29.95 -16.32
N VAL A 389 13.20 29.42 -16.43
CA VAL A 389 12.66 28.39 -15.55
C VAL A 389 12.49 27.10 -16.37
N PRO A 390 13.03 25.95 -15.91
CA PRO A 390 12.75 24.66 -16.53
C PRO A 390 11.28 24.30 -16.31
N VAL A 391 10.59 23.91 -17.39
CA VAL A 391 9.17 23.57 -17.39
C VAL A 391 8.98 22.13 -17.85
N ARG A 392 8.26 21.34 -17.04
CA ARG A 392 7.90 19.95 -17.31
C ARG A 392 6.39 19.80 -17.28
N LEU A 393 5.79 19.58 -18.45
CA LEU A 393 4.39 19.17 -18.59
C LEU A 393 4.31 17.65 -18.71
N ALA A 394 3.65 16.99 -17.76
CA ALA A 394 3.40 15.56 -17.77
C ALA A 394 1.91 15.26 -17.82
N ILE A 395 1.49 14.54 -18.85
CA ILE A 395 0.10 14.11 -19.03
C ILE A 395 0.04 12.60 -18.90
N THR A 396 -0.76 12.13 -17.96
CA THR A 396 -0.97 10.70 -17.71
C THR A 396 -2.28 10.25 -18.33
N ARG A 397 -2.19 9.30 -19.25
CA ARG A 397 -3.34 8.57 -19.83
C ARG A 397 -3.39 7.15 -19.29
N VAL A 398 -4.58 6.63 -19.03
CA VAL A 398 -4.82 5.21 -18.70
C VAL A 398 -5.88 4.69 -19.65
N ALA A 399 -5.57 3.62 -20.39
CA ALA A 399 -6.46 3.06 -21.42
C ALA A 399 -6.96 4.12 -22.43
N GLY A 400 -6.06 5.01 -22.86
CA GLY A 400 -6.34 6.08 -23.82
C GLY A 400 -6.96 7.36 -23.23
N ALA A 401 -7.46 7.33 -22.00
CA ALA A 401 -8.15 8.46 -21.40
C ALA A 401 -7.26 9.25 -20.43
N VAL A 402 -7.37 10.59 -20.40
CA VAL A 402 -6.52 11.47 -19.59
C VAL A 402 -7.00 11.50 -18.14
N VAL A 403 -6.12 11.11 -17.22
CA VAL A 403 -6.44 11.03 -15.79
C VAL A 403 -5.84 12.20 -14.99
N SER A 404 -4.68 12.70 -15.40
CA SER A 404 -4.10 13.89 -14.79
C SER A 404 -3.16 14.64 -15.73
N VAL A 405 -3.13 15.95 -15.56
CA VAL A 405 -2.15 16.86 -16.16
C VAL A 405 -1.36 17.49 -15.02
N ASP A 406 -0.05 17.37 -15.07
CA ASP A 406 0.88 17.83 -14.03
C ASP A 406 1.93 18.72 -14.67
N LEU A 407 2.02 19.95 -14.21
CA LEU A 407 2.92 20.97 -14.72
C LEU A 407 3.85 21.41 -13.59
N VAL A 408 5.15 21.18 -13.77
CA VAL A 408 6.19 21.58 -12.84
C VAL A 408 7.05 22.65 -13.49
N CYS A 409 7.19 23.80 -12.84
CA CYS A 409 8.04 24.90 -13.25
C CYS A 409 9.10 25.13 -12.17
N GLY A 410 10.38 24.95 -12.48
CA GLY A 410 11.49 25.01 -11.52
C GLY A 410 11.99 23.62 -11.11
N ARG A 411 12.68 23.54 -9.98
CA ARG A 411 13.21 22.31 -9.40
C ARG A 411 12.12 21.57 -8.62
N GLU A 412 12.05 20.25 -8.80
CA GLU A 412 11.20 19.41 -7.95
C GLU A 412 11.76 19.39 -6.52
N SER A 413 10.93 19.79 -5.56
CA SER A 413 11.30 19.82 -4.15
C SER A 413 10.61 18.69 -3.38
N ALA A 414 11.39 17.99 -2.54
CA ALA A 414 10.86 17.02 -1.58
C ALA A 414 10.34 17.69 -0.29
N ARG A 415 10.50 19.02 -0.16
CA ARG A 415 10.03 19.80 0.99
C ARG A 415 8.51 19.97 0.98
N VAL A 416 7.96 20.39 2.10
CA VAL A 416 6.55 20.84 2.16
C VAL A 416 6.44 22.17 1.41
N PRO A 417 5.39 22.40 0.59
CA PRO A 417 5.22 23.68 -0.09
C PRO A 417 5.04 24.83 0.91
N ALA A 418 5.47 26.03 0.55
CA ALA A 418 5.24 27.24 1.34
C ALA A 418 3.76 27.65 1.31
N TRP A 419 3.10 27.43 0.18
CA TRP A 419 1.69 27.77 -0.02
C TRP A 419 1.01 26.80 -0.98
N THR A 420 -0.31 26.68 -0.84
CA THR A 420 -1.18 26.00 -1.82
C THR A 420 -2.40 26.85 -2.13
N ALA A 421 -2.87 26.79 -3.37
CA ALA A 421 -4.14 27.35 -3.81
C ALA A 421 -4.94 26.27 -4.53
N VAL A 422 -6.13 25.95 -4.02
CA VAL A 422 -6.96 24.85 -4.53
C VAL A 422 -8.27 25.41 -5.06
N ALA A 423 -8.58 25.15 -6.32
CA ALA A 423 -9.89 25.46 -6.86
C ALA A 423 -10.96 24.69 -6.07
N ARG A 424 -12.04 25.36 -5.69
CA ARG A 424 -13.13 24.73 -4.95
C ARG A 424 -13.87 23.78 -5.89
N GLY A 425 -13.84 22.50 -5.57
CA GLY A 425 -14.44 21.45 -6.39
C GLY A 425 -14.09 20.06 -5.85
N THR A 426 -14.39 19.02 -6.63
CA THR A 426 -14.10 17.61 -6.28
C THR A 426 -12.69 17.20 -6.72
N HIS A 427 -11.71 18.09 -6.60
CA HIS A 427 -10.33 17.78 -6.93
C HIS A 427 -9.68 16.93 -5.82
N PRO A 428 -8.79 15.99 -6.19
CA PRO A 428 -7.86 15.40 -5.23
C PRO A 428 -7.10 16.48 -4.47
N ALA A 429 -7.00 16.33 -3.15
CA ALA A 429 -6.41 17.34 -2.28
C ALA A 429 -4.91 17.59 -2.61
N PRO A 430 -4.43 18.84 -2.51
CA PRO A 430 -2.99 19.15 -2.60
C PRO A 430 -2.24 18.61 -1.35
N PRO A 431 -0.91 18.78 -1.27
CA PRO A 431 -0.17 18.61 -0.03
C PRO A 431 -0.83 19.40 1.13
N PRO A 432 -1.04 18.78 2.30
CA PRO A 432 -1.74 19.44 3.41
C PRO A 432 -0.91 20.57 4.00
N LEU A 433 -1.56 21.73 4.21
CA LEU A 433 -0.99 22.95 4.77
C LEU A 433 -2.03 23.64 5.64
N GLU A 434 -1.59 24.20 6.76
CA GLU A 434 -2.37 25.06 7.65
C GLU A 434 -1.51 26.26 8.06
N PRO A 435 -2.11 27.43 8.37
CA PRO A 435 -3.54 27.75 8.32
C PRO A 435 -4.04 28.12 6.91
N SER A 436 -5.36 28.21 6.74
CA SER A 436 -5.98 28.82 5.56
C SER A 436 -6.00 30.35 5.64
N PHE A 437 -5.89 31.03 4.51
CA PHE A 437 -6.00 32.49 4.43
C PHE A 437 -6.87 32.93 3.25
N ALA A 438 -7.39 34.15 3.33
CA ALA A 438 -8.06 34.85 2.24
C ALA A 438 -7.17 35.99 1.73
N LEU A 439 -7.36 36.39 0.47
CA LEU A 439 -6.63 37.49 -0.15
C LEU A 439 -7.38 38.81 -0.14
N ASP A 440 -8.63 38.80 0.33
CA ASP A 440 -9.56 39.94 0.31
C ASP A 440 -9.96 40.32 -1.13
N GLU A 441 -9.94 39.33 -2.04
CA GLU A 441 -10.31 39.46 -3.45
C GLU A 441 -11.47 38.52 -3.75
N PRO A 442 -12.73 39.00 -3.74
CA PRO A 442 -13.91 38.15 -3.77
C PRO A 442 -13.99 37.22 -4.98
N SER A 443 -13.51 37.64 -6.15
CA SER A 443 -13.47 36.81 -7.35
C SER A 443 -12.52 35.62 -7.20
N PHE A 444 -11.38 35.83 -6.54
CA PHE A 444 -10.38 34.80 -6.29
C PHE A 444 -10.77 33.89 -5.12
N ASP A 445 -11.14 34.47 -3.97
CA ASP A 445 -11.44 33.75 -2.73
C ASP A 445 -12.70 32.86 -2.83
N ARG A 446 -13.64 33.22 -3.73
CA ARG A 446 -14.79 32.37 -4.07
C ARG A 446 -14.38 31.13 -4.83
N ARG A 447 -13.34 31.20 -5.66
CA ARG A 447 -12.91 30.10 -6.52
C ARG A 447 -11.80 29.27 -5.87
N PHE A 448 -10.93 29.88 -5.10
CA PHE A 448 -9.78 29.21 -4.49
C PHE A 448 -9.85 29.17 -2.97
N LEU A 449 -9.31 28.09 -2.41
CA LEU A 449 -8.96 27.98 -1.00
C LEU A 449 -7.44 28.02 -0.88
N CYS A 450 -6.91 29.09 -0.26
CA CYS A 450 -5.48 29.26 -0.04
C CYS A 450 -5.06 28.81 1.36
N ARG A 451 -3.87 28.20 1.45
CA ARG A 451 -3.28 27.69 2.70
C ARG A 451 -1.77 27.90 2.73
N GLY A 452 -1.22 28.07 3.92
CA GLY A 452 0.21 28.27 4.16
C GLY A 452 0.58 29.74 4.33
N ASP A 453 1.71 30.14 3.75
CA ASP A 453 2.26 31.50 3.88
C ASP A 453 1.63 32.47 2.86
N ARG A 454 0.81 33.42 3.36
CA ARG A 454 0.16 34.48 2.55
C ARG A 454 1.18 35.41 1.89
N VAL A 455 2.30 35.71 2.55
CA VAL A 455 3.32 36.64 2.03
C VAL A 455 4.07 35.99 0.88
N ALA A 456 4.50 34.74 1.05
CA ALA A 456 5.14 33.97 -0.01
C ALA A 456 4.21 33.80 -1.23
N PHE A 457 2.92 33.52 -0.99
CA PHE A 457 1.92 33.46 -2.06
C PHE A 457 1.78 34.79 -2.81
N SER A 458 1.63 35.90 -2.08
CA SER A 458 1.40 37.22 -2.69
C SER A 458 2.63 37.75 -3.46
N ARG A 459 3.83 37.30 -3.08
CA ARG A 459 5.08 37.55 -3.83
C ARG A 459 5.09 36.78 -5.15
N ALA A 460 4.72 35.50 -5.11
CA ALA A 460 4.74 34.63 -6.28
C ALA A 460 3.60 34.91 -7.26
N VAL A 461 2.44 35.32 -6.75
CA VAL A 461 1.22 35.52 -7.53
C VAL A 461 0.74 36.96 -7.38
N ASP A 462 1.23 37.83 -8.27
CA ASP A 462 0.85 39.22 -8.33
C ASP A 462 -0.66 39.41 -8.68
N PRO A 463 -1.24 40.63 -8.58
CA PRO A 463 -2.65 40.87 -8.90
C PRO A 463 -3.06 40.46 -10.33
N GLU A 464 -2.18 40.60 -11.32
CA GLU A 464 -2.49 40.23 -12.72
C GLU A 464 -2.56 38.70 -12.87
N LEU A 465 -1.60 37.99 -12.27
CA LEU A 465 -1.56 36.53 -12.23
C LEU A 465 -2.73 35.97 -11.45
N ARG A 466 -3.16 36.61 -10.35
CA ARG A 466 -4.37 36.23 -9.62
C ARG A 466 -5.62 36.34 -10.48
N ALA A 467 -5.75 37.43 -11.25
CA ALA A 467 -6.87 37.59 -12.18
C ALA A 467 -6.86 36.52 -13.29
N ALA A 468 -5.69 36.15 -13.81
CA ALA A 468 -5.54 35.08 -14.80
C ALA A 468 -5.89 33.71 -14.22
N LEU A 469 -5.40 33.39 -13.00
CA LEU A 469 -5.74 32.17 -12.27
C LEU A 469 -7.25 32.06 -12.03
N ALA A 470 -7.87 33.14 -11.55
CA ALA A 470 -9.30 33.22 -11.27
C ALA A 470 -10.18 33.09 -12.51
N ARG A 471 -9.64 33.32 -13.72
CA ARG A 471 -10.37 33.16 -14.98
C ARG A 471 -10.23 31.74 -15.53
N ASP A 472 -9.01 31.24 -15.63
CA ASP A 472 -8.75 30.12 -16.54
C ASP A 472 -8.31 28.83 -15.82
N VAL A 473 -8.05 28.83 -14.51
CA VAL A 473 -7.30 27.73 -13.85
C VAL A 473 -8.12 26.91 -12.84
N ASP A 474 -8.34 25.62 -13.12
CA ASP A 474 -8.87 24.64 -12.14
C ASP A 474 -7.78 23.73 -11.57
N GLY A 475 -8.13 22.88 -10.62
CA GLY A 475 -7.20 21.98 -9.94
C GLY A 475 -6.52 22.66 -8.75
N TRP A 476 -5.22 22.43 -8.58
CA TRP A 476 -4.47 23.09 -7.51
C TRP A 476 -3.09 23.55 -7.97
N LEU A 477 -2.56 24.54 -7.24
CA LEU A 477 -1.19 25.02 -7.32
C LEU A 477 -0.51 24.88 -5.96
N ALA A 478 0.78 24.56 -5.98
CA ALA A 478 1.65 24.54 -4.82
C ALA A 478 2.96 25.23 -5.18
N GLY A 479 3.46 26.10 -4.30
CA GLY A 479 4.73 26.81 -4.49
C GLY A 479 5.74 26.48 -3.40
N TRP A 480 7.00 26.36 -3.80
CA TRP A 480 8.17 26.22 -2.95
C TRP A 480 9.08 27.41 -3.19
N ASP A 481 9.30 28.22 -2.15
CA ASP A 481 10.11 29.44 -2.23
C ASP A 481 11.55 29.10 -2.69
N GLY A 482 12.00 29.71 -3.77
CA GLY A 482 13.29 29.48 -4.43
C GLY A 482 13.42 28.20 -5.26
N ASP A 483 12.50 27.24 -5.11
CA ASP A 483 12.61 25.95 -5.81
C ASP A 483 11.73 25.91 -7.06
N GLY A 484 10.43 26.20 -6.94
CA GLY A 484 9.50 26.04 -8.06
C GLY A 484 8.02 26.04 -7.71
N VAL A 485 7.20 25.83 -8.73
CA VAL A 485 5.74 25.77 -8.67
C VAL A 485 5.25 24.53 -9.36
N ARG A 486 4.26 23.87 -8.76
CA ARG A 486 3.56 22.74 -9.35
C ARG A 486 2.09 23.05 -9.48
N HIS A 487 1.58 22.85 -10.69
CA HIS A 487 0.18 22.94 -11.01
C HIS A 487 -0.35 21.57 -11.44
N ARG A 488 -1.47 21.13 -10.86
CA ARG A 488 -2.05 19.83 -11.19
C ARG A 488 -3.55 19.92 -11.43
N VAL A 489 -3.99 19.31 -12.53
CA VAL A 489 -5.38 19.28 -13.00
C VAL A 489 -5.85 17.84 -13.19
N PHE A 490 -7.12 17.60 -12.86
CA PHE A 490 -7.81 16.32 -13.03
C PHE A 490 -9.07 16.54 -13.86
N PRO A 491 -9.00 16.44 -15.20
CA PRO A 491 -10.14 16.70 -16.08
C PRO A 491 -11.33 15.78 -15.74
N GLY A 492 -12.53 16.36 -15.66
CA GLY A 492 -13.76 15.67 -15.25
C GLY A 492 -13.91 15.43 -13.73
N CYS A 493 -12.88 15.76 -12.94
CA CYS A 493 -12.90 15.66 -11.48
C CYS A 493 -12.70 17.06 -10.85
N GLY A 494 -13.72 17.91 -11.02
CA GLY A 494 -13.72 19.31 -10.57
C GLY A 494 -13.24 20.34 -11.61
N ALA A 495 -12.51 19.89 -12.64
CA ALA A 495 -12.16 20.69 -13.82
C ALA A 495 -13.04 20.25 -14.99
N GLU A 496 -13.43 21.18 -15.87
CA GLU A 496 -14.12 20.81 -17.10
C GLU A 496 -13.22 19.94 -17.99
N ILE A 497 -13.85 19.01 -18.73
CA ILE A 497 -13.14 18.01 -19.55
C ILE A 497 -12.22 18.68 -20.58
N ASP A 498 -12.69 19.76 -21.21
CA ASP A 498 -12.00 20.41 -22.33
C ASP A 498 -11.23 21.70 -21.96
N GLN A 499 -11.16 22.02 -20.66
CA GLN A 499 -10.64 23.31 -20.19
C GLN A 499 -9.19 23.55 -20.59
N LEU A 500 -8.32 22.57 -20.31
CA LEU A 500 -6.88 22.65 -20.58
C LEU A 500 -6.50 21.94 -21.89
N LEU A 501 -7.13 20.79 -22.15
CA LEU A 501 -6.83 19.94 -23.30
C LEU A 501 -8.13 19.72 -24.08
N PRO A 502 -8.12 19.68 -25.43
CA PRO A 502 -9.32 19.45 -26.23
C PRO A 502 -9.73 17.97 -26.27
N LEU A 503 -9.95 17.36 -25.11
CA LEU A 503 -10.13 15.90 -24.94
C LEU A 503 -11.30 15.34 -25.75
N THR A 504 -12.43 16.05 -25.81
CA THR A 504 -13.61 15.63 -26.57
C THR A 504 -13.32 15.61 -28.07
N ALA A 505 -12.70 16.68 -28.60
CA ALA A 505 -12.35 16.74 -30.02
C ALA A 505 -11.33 15.66 -30.39
N LEU A 506 -10.34 15.41 -29.53
CA LEU A 506 -9.33 14.37 -29.74
C LEU A 506 -9.93 12.96 -29.71
N ALA A 507 -10.89 12.70 -28.83
CA ALA A 507 -11.57 11.41 -28.76
C ALA A 507 -12.43 11.12 -29.99
N GLU A 508 -12.97 12.16 -30.61
CA GLU A 508 -13.73 12.06 -31.87
C GLU A 508 -12.83 12.01 -33.12
N GLY A 509 -11.50 12.00 -32.95
CA GLY A 509 -10.53 12.03 -34.05
C GLY A 509 -10.52 13.34 -34.83
N ARG A 510 -11.09 14.42 -34.28
CA ARG A 510 -11.07 15.74 -34.90
C ARG A 510 -9.73 16.42 -34.64
N ARG A 511 -9.23 17.14 -35.65
CA ARG A 511 -8.03 17.97 -35.49
C ARG A 511 -8.32 19.07 -34.45
N PRO A 512 -7.47 19.25 -33.43
CA PRO A 512 -7.69 20.27 -32.41
C PRO A 512 -7.61 21.67 -33.02
N GLU A 513 -8.44 22.58 -32.52
CA GLU A 513 -8.40 23.99 -32.91
C GLU A 513 -7.09 24.63 -32.44
N VAL A 514 -6.55 25.58 -33.22
CA VAL A 514 -5.33 26.33 -32.85
C VAL A 514 -5.46 26.98 -31.47
N ALA A 515 -6.65 27.49 -31.14
CA ALA A 515 -6.95 28.07 -29.84
C ALA A 515 -6.75 27.07 -28.68
N ALA A 516 -6.97 25.76 -28.88
CA ALA A 516 -6.76 24.75 -27.85
C ALA A 516 -5.27 24.50 -27.57
N VAL A 517 -4.43 24.54 -28.62
CA VAL A 517 -2.97 24.46 -28.47
C VAL A 517 -2.45 25.71 -27.76
N ASP A 518 -2.92 26.89 -28.16
CA ASP A 518 -2.55 28.16 -27.54
C ASP A 518 -2.95 28.21 -26.05
N ARG A 519 -4.06 27.59 -25.63
CA ARG A 519 -4.43 27.46 -24.21
C ARG A 519 -3.40 26.69 -23.39
N VAL A 520 -2.85 25.60 -23.92
CA VAL A 520 -1.80 24.83 -23.23
C VAL A 520 -0.54 25.67 -23.08
N VAL A 521 -0.12 26.35 -24.15
CA VAL A 521 1.06 27.22 -24.12
C VAL A 521 0.87 28.37 -23.14
N ALA A 522 -0.28 29.04 -23.16
CA ALA A 522 -0.60 30.11 -22.21
C ALA A 522 -0.59 29.62 -20.75
N ARG A 523 -1.03 28.37 -20.49
CA ARG A 523 -0.94 27.77 -19.14
C ARG A 523 0.51 27.55 -18.71
N LEU A 524 1.38 27.11 -19.63
CA LEU A 524 2.80 26.93 -19.37
C LEU A 524 3.47 28.26 -19.01
N GLU A 525 3.20 29.31 -19.80
CA GLU A 525 3.72 30.66 -19.53
C GLU A 525 3.23 31.21 -18.20
N LEU A 526 1.92 31.02 -17.89
CA LEU A 526 1.35 31.47 -16.62
C LEU A 526 2.07 30.81 -15.42
N CYS A 527 2.29 29.51 -15.46
CA CYS A 527 2.96 28.80 -14.36
C CYS A 527 4.46 29.14 -14.28
N ALA A 528 5.13 29.36 -15.42
CA ALA A 528 6.51 29.82 -15.44
C ALA A 528 6.66 31.21 -14.81
N ARG A 529 5.77 32.16 -15.13
CA ARG A 529 5.75 33.49 -14.49
C ARG A 529 5.55 33.41 -12.98
N ILE A 530 4.64 32.56 -12.51
CA ILE A 530 4.44 32.33 -11.06
C ILE A 530 5.71 31.75 -10.42
N ALA A 531 6.39 30.83 -11.11
CA ALA A 531 7.65 30.25 -10.63
C ALA A 531 8.78 31.29 -10.56
N VAL A 532 8.86 32.23 -11.52
CA VAL A 532 9.78 33.38 -11.44
C VAL A 532 9.48 34.23 -10.20
N GLY A 533 8.21 34.56 -9.95
CA GLY A 533 7.80 35.30 -8.75
C GLY A 533 8.11 34.55 -7.44
N ALA A 534 8.13 33.21 -7.48
CA ALA A 534 8.55 32.35 -6.38
C ALA A 534 10.08 32.19 -6.27
N GLY A 535 10.88 32.82 -7.14
CA GLY A 535 12.34 32.80 -7.10
C GLY A 535 13.00 31.58 -7.75
N ALA A 536 12.29 30.85 -8.63
CA ALA A 536 12.78 29.60 -9.23
C ALA A 536 13.61 29.77 -10.52
N ALA A 537 13.86 31.01 -10.96
CA ALA A 537 14.64 31.28 -12.17
C ALA A 537 16.11 30.90 -11.96
N VAL A 538 16.70 30.23 -12.96
CA VAL A 538 18.12 29.90 -12.96
C VAL A 538 18.90 31.17 -13.32
N GLU A 539 19.82 31.61 -12.45
CA GLU A 539 20.74 32.71 -12.77
C GLU A 539 21.58 32.30 -14.00
N PRO A 540 21.75 33.16 -15.01
CA PRO A 540 22.63 32.88 -16.11
C PRO A 540 24.05 32.72 -15.57
N THR A 541 24.63 31.54 -15.71
CA THR A 541 26.04 31.30 -15.42
C THR A 541 26.87 32.27 -16.25
N SER A 542 27.68 33.09 -15.58
CA SER A 542 28.54 34.13 -16.13
C SER A 542 29.71 33.60 -16.98
N GLU A 543 29.57 32.44 -17.63
CA GLU A 543 30.59 31.86 -18.51
C GLU A 543 30.59 32.48 -19.91
N SER A 544 29.53 33.18 -20.33
CA SER A 544 29.51 33.88 -21.63
C SER A 544 30.13 35.29 -21.60
N ALA A 545 30.61 35.76 -20.44
CA ALA A 545 31.26 37.07 -20.31
C ALA A 545 32.80 37.00 -20.42
N SER A 546 33.41 35.81 -20.35
CA SER A 546 34.85 35.64 -20.50
C SER A 546 35.31 35.43 -21.95
N GLU A 547 34.42 35.13 -22.89
CA GLU A 547 34.79 34.95 -24.31
C GLU A 547 34.88 36.26 -25.10
N SER A 548 34.25 37.35 -24.64
CA SER A 548 34.33 38.67 -25.30
C SER A 548 35.49 39.56 -24.83
N ALA A 549 36.33 39.09 -23.89
CA ALA A 549 37.49 39.84 -23.38
C ALA A 549 38.85 39.33 -23.90
N SER A 550 38.86 38.28 -24.74
CA SER A 550 40.10 37.67 -25.26
C SER A 550 40.48 38.11 -26.69
N GLU A 551 39.73 39.02 -27.32
CA GLU A 551 39.98 39.43 -28.72
C GLU A 551 40.54 40.86 -28.85
N ALA A 552 41.20 41.36 -27.80
CA ALA A 552 41.81 42.69 -27.81
C ALA A 552 43.19 42.74 -27.15
N VAL A 553 44.11 41.85 -27.54
CA VAL A 553 45.56 42.08 -27.40
C VAL A 553 46.31 41.34 -28.51
N ASP A 554 46.77 42.06 -29.52
CA ASP A 554 48.04 41.78 -30.21
C ASP A 554 48.59 43.12 -30.77
N PRO A 555 49.84 43.51 -30.45
CA PRO A 555 50.53 44.64 -31.08
C PRO A 555 51.10 44.33 -32.46
#